data_AF-A0A257N1L6-F1
#
_entry.id   AF-A0A257N1L6-F1
#
_cell.length_a   1.000
_cell.length_b   1.000
_cell.length_c   1.000
_cell.angle_alpha   90.00
_cell.angle_beta   90.00
_cell.angle_gamma   90.00
#
_symmetry.space_group_name_H-M   'P 1'
#
loop_
_entity.id
_entity.type
_entity.pdbx_description
1 polymer ?
#
loop_
_entity_poly.entity_id
_entity_poly.type
_entity_poly.pdbx_seq_one_letter_code
_entity_poly.pdbx_strand_id
1 'polypeptide(L)'
;MNIIKKIALAFFLTLSFAAVAPMAVAAEAEAVVSAENEVANTITHIEQGLAETQKSDFSAVVLHLKSARAASDKIKGNEALVKEGFEHIVQGQIQAKFGDVEKTTAELNKALAIYKSIK
;
A
#
# COMPACT_ATOMS: atom_id res chain seq x y z
N MET A 1 37.24 20.27 53.79
CA MET A 1 37.75 21.17 52.75
C MET A 1 38.63 20.39 51.80
N ASN A 2 38.44 20.61 50.49
CA ASN A 2 39.30 20.23 49.35
C ASN A 2 39.31 18.71 49.07
N ILE A 3 38.68 18.19 48.02
CA ILE A 3 39.09 18.34 46.61
C ILE A 3 37.87 17.95 45.74
N ILE A 4 36.93 18.88 45.57
CA ILE A 4 35.96 18.85 44.46
C ILE A 4 36.69 19.45 43.25
N LYS A 5 37.60 18.68 42.66
CA LYS A 5 38.33 18.98 41.41
C LYS A 5 38.74 17.59 40.89
N LYS A 6 38.22 17.03 39.81
CA LYS A 6 38.32 17.52 38.43
C LYS A 6 37.32 16.76 37.56
N ILE A 7 36.61 17.55 36.76
CA ILE A 7 35.65 17.21 35.71
C ILE A 7 36.41 16.71 34.46
N ALA A 8 35.66 16.03 33.58
CA ALA A 8 35.96 15.71 32.17
C ALA A 8 36.77 14.43 31.93
N LEU A 9 36.10 13.29 32.07
CA LEU A 9 36.44 12.10 31.28
C LEU A 9 35.96 12.34 29.85
N ALA A 10 36.93 12.60 28.96
CA ALA A 10 36.71 13.01 27.59
C ALA A 10 36.01 11.93 26.76
N PHE A 11 34.91 12.32 26.13
CA PHE A 11 34.32 11.67 24.97
C PHE A 11 35.31 11.77 23.80
N PHE A 12 35.92 10.65 23.41
CA PHE A 12 36.56 10.51 22.10
C PHE A 12 36.32 9.11 21.57
N LEU A 13 35.29 8.98 20.75
CA LEU A 13 35.13 7.84 19.85
C LEU A 13 34.79 8.40 18.46
N THR A 14 35.84 8.85 17.78
CA THR A 14 35.86 9.08 16.34
C THR A 14 35.91 7.71 15.65
N LEU A 15 34.75 7.20 15.21
CA LEU A 15 34.70 6.14 14.21
C LEU A 15 34.42 6.80 12.86
N SER A 16 35.50 6.98 12.11
CA SER A 16 35.51 7.28 10.69
C SER A 16 34.79 6.19 9.92
N PHE A 17 33.56 6.47 9.48
CA PHE A 17 32.88 5.69 8.45
C PHE A 17 33.01 6.42 7.11
N ALA A 18 34.20 6.32 6.52
CA ALA A 18 34.38 6.55 5.09
C ALA A 18 33.91 5.28 4.36
N ALA A 19 32.59 5.13 4.22
CA ALA A 19 32.01 4.15 3.31
C ALA A 19 31.35 4.92 2.17
N VAL A 20 31.95 4.77 1.00
CA VAL A 20 31.50 5.23 -0.31
C VAL A 20 29.98 5.11 -0.42
N ALA A 21 29.29 6.21 -0.69
CA ALA A 21 27.85 6.23 -0.91
C ALA A 21 27.52 5.69 -2.31
N PRO A 22 26.72 4.62 -2.45
CA PRO A 22 25.86 4.41 -3.59
C PRO A 22 24.43 4.81 -3.17
N MET A 23 24.23 6.02 -2.64
CA MET A 23 22.89 6.45 -2.18
C MET A 23 21.93 6.82 -3.33
N ALA A 24 22.35 6.68 -4.58
CA ALA A 24 21.48 6.97 -5.73
C ALA A 24 20.66 5.76 -6.23
N VAL A 25 21.03 4.52 -5.87
CA VAL A 25 20.39 3.29 -6.40
C VAL A 25 19.45 2.62 -5.38
N ALA A 26 19.49 3.04 -4.11
CA ALA A 26 18.60 2.49 -3.07
C ALA A 26 17.20 3.15 -3.05
N ALA A 27 17.10 4.42 -3.43
CA ALA A 27 15.82 5.14 -3.42
C ALA A 27 14.86 4.67 -4.54
N GLU A 28 15.39 4.30 -5.71
CA GLU A 28 14.58 3.68 -6.77
C GLU A 28 14.19 2.24 -6.42
N ALA A 29 15.06 1.48 -5.76
CA ALA A 29 14.76 0.11 -5.34
C ALA A 29 13.68 0.05 -4.24
N GLU A 30 13.74 0.91 -3.21
CA GLU A 30 12.64 1.05 -2.23
C GLU A 30 11.35 1.59 -2.89
N ALA A 31 11.52 2.51 -3.85
CA ALA A 31 10.55 2.95 -4.84
C ALA A 31 9.66 1.81 -5.37
N VAL A 32 10.32 0.90 -6.09
CA VAL A 32 9.71 -0.22 -6.82
C VAL A 32 9.17 -1.28 -5.86
N VAL A 33 9.91 -1.61 -4.79
CA VAL A 33 9.44 -2.57 -3.77
C VAL A 33 8.19 -2.06 -3.06
N SER A 34 8.06 -0.75 -2.82
CA SER A 34 6.83 -0.19 -2.24
C SER A 34 5.65 -0.19 -3.21
N ALA A 35 5.87 0.07 -4.51
CA ALA A 35 4.80 0.07 -5.51
C ALA A 35 4.27 -1.35 -5.81
N GLU A 36 5.16 -2.34 -5.99
CA GLU A 36 4.77 -3.75 -6.17
C GLU A 36 3.99 -4.28 -4.95
N ASN A 37 4.42 -3.87 -3.76
CA ASN A 37 3.74 -4.24 -2.52
C ASN A 37 2.35 -3.62 -2.43
N GLU A 38 2.17 -2.37 -2.86
CA GLU A 38 0.84 -1.72 -2.83
C GLU A 38 -0.11 -2.26 -3.92
N VAL A 39 0.38 -2.64 -5.10
CA VAL A 39 -0.42 -3.39 -6.10
C VAL A 39 -0.91 -4.72 -5.51
N ALA A 40 -0.02 -5.48 -4.86
CA ALA A 40 -0.37 -6.74 -4.20
C ALA A 40 -1.37 -6.54 -3.05
N ASN A 41 -1.22 -5.47 -2.25
CA ASN A 41 -2.16 -5.11 -1.19
C ASN A 41 -3.55 -4.76 -1.75
N THR A 42 -3.61 -3.96 -2.82
CA THR A 42 -4.86 -3.64 -3.51
C THR A 42 -5.55 -4.90 -4.00
N ILE A 43 -4.81 -5.79 -4.69
CA ILE A 43 -5.33 -7.09 -5.16
C ILE A 43 -5.89 -7.92 -4.00
N THR A 44 -5.13 -8.05 -2.91
CA THR A 44 -5.53 -8.84 -1.73
C THR A 44 -6.85 -8.34 -1.16
N HIS A 45 -7.00 -7.02 -1.02
CA HIS A 45 -8.24 -6.45 -0.50
C HIS A 45 -9.42 -6.58 -1.48
N ILE A 46 -9.19 -6.54 -2.80
CA ILE A 46 -10.24 -6.82 -3.78
C ILE A 46 -10.68 -8.30 -3.68
N GLU A 47 -9.75 -9.23 -3.56
CA GLU A 47 -10.05 -10.67 -3.43
C GLU A 47 -10.81 -10.98 -2.13
N GLN A 48 -10.44 -10.34 -1.02
CA GLN A 48 -11.19 -10.40 0.24
C GLN A 48 -12.60 -9.80 0.06
N GLY A 49 -12.73 -8.65 -0.60
CA GLY A 49 -14.03 -8.04 -0.91
C GLY A 49 -14.92 -8.96 -1.75
N LEU A 50 -14.36 -9.67 -2.73
CA LEU A 50 -15.07 -10.69 -3.51
C LEU A 50 -15.55 -11.84 -2.62
N ALA A 51 -14.69 -12.37 -1.75
CA ALA A 51 -15.06 -13.44 -0.83
C ALA A 51 -16.21 -13.05 0.11
N GLU A 52 -16.19 -11.83 0.64
CA GLU A 52 -17.26 -11.31 1.50
C GLU A 52 -18.54 -10.97 0.71
N THR A 53 -18.42 -10.57 -0.56
CA THR A 53 -19.56 -10.36 -1.46
C THR A 53 -20.36 -11.66 -1.64
N GLN A 54 -19.68 -12.81 -1.77
CA GLN A 54 -20.34 -14.12 -1.88
C GLN A 54 -21.04 -14.56 -0.58
N LYS A 55 -20.65 -13.98 0.55
CA LYS A 55 -21.31 -14.20 1.85
C LYS A 55 -22.41 -13.16 2.11
N SER A 56 -22.61 -12.21 1.20
CA SER A 56 -23.48 -11.04 1.38
C SER A 56 -23.13 -10.17 2.60
N ASP A 57 -21.89 -10.23 3.09
CA ASP A 57 -21.40 -9.35 4.16
C ASP A 57 -20.91 -8.02 3.57
N PHE A 58 -21.87 -7.19 3.14
CA PHE A 58 -21.55 -5.93 2.48
C PHE A 58 -20.87 -4.91 3.39
N SER A 59 -20.95 -5.08 4.71
CA SER A 59 -20.20 -4.25 5.65
C SER A 59 -18.71 -4.56 5.56
N ALA A 60 -18.35 -5.84 5.55
CA ALA A 60 -16.98 -6.30 5.36
C ALA A 60 -16.47 -5.97 3.94
N VAL A 61 -17.30 -6.13 2.90
CA VAL A 61 -16.96 -5.69 1.52
C VAL A 61 -16.54 -4.22 1.53
N VAL A 62 -17.37 -3.33 2.07
CA VAL A 62 -17.07 -1.89 2.10
C VAL A 62 -15.78 -1.58 2.86
N LEU A 63 -15.46 -2.33 3.92
CA LEU A 63 -14.21 -2.19 4.65
C LEU A 63 -13.00 -2.55 3.78
N HIS A 64 -13.03 -3.73 3.15
CA HIS A 64 -11.96 -4.16 2.26
C HIS A 64 -11.78 -3.23 1.06
N LEU A 65 -12.85 -2.75 0.44
CA LEU A 65 -12.75 -1.83 -0.69
C LEU A 65 -12.22 -0.44 -0.30
N LYS A 66 -12.47 0.04 0.92
CA LYS A 66 -11.80 1.24 1.45
C LYS A 66 -10.29 1.04 1.58
N SER A 67 -9.87 -0.12 2.08
CA SER A 67 -8.44 -0.46 2.20
C SER A 67 -7.79 -0.62 0.82
N ALA A 68 -8.48 -1.24 -0.14
CA ALA A 68 -8.02 -1.36 -1.52
C ALA A 68 -7.76 0.01 -2.16
N ARG A 69 -8.66 0.97 -1.96
CA ARG A 69 -8.51 2.36 -2.42
C ARG A 69 -7.30 3.05 -1.78
N ALA A 70 -7.17 2.93 -0.46
CA ALA A 70 -6.06 3.52 0.27
C ALA A 70 -4.70 2.94 -0.15
N ALA A 71 -4.65 1.64 -0.49
CA ALA A 71 -3.47 1.02 -1.07
C ALA A 71 -3.22 1.51 -2.50
N SER A 72 -4.27 1.60 -3.33
CA SER A 72 -4.11 2.02 -4.73
C SER A 72 -3.64 3.45 -4.89
N ASP A 73 -4.02 4.35 -3.97
CA ASP A 73 -3.58 5.75 -3.95
C ASP A 73 -2.06 5.90 -3.76
N LYS A 74 -1.38 4.85 -3.27
CA LYS A 74 0.06 4.82 -3.06
C LYS A 74 0.84 4.20 -4.22
N ILE A 75 0.16 3.56 -5.18
CA ILE A 75 0.80 2.98 -6.35
C ILE A 75 1.36 4.12 -7.21
N LYS A 76 2.64 4.03 -7.55
CA LYS A 76 3.33 4.98 -8.43
C LYS A 76 3.54 4.36 -9.81
N GLY A 77 3.38 5.14 -10.86
CA GLY A 77 3.38 4.64 -12.24
C GLY A 77 2.08 3.96 -12.61
N ASN A 78 1.87 3.72 -13.91
CA ASN A 78 0.65 3.12 -14.47
C ASN A 78 -0.63 3.92 -14.13
N GLU A 79 -0.54 5.25 -14.08
CA GLU A 79 -1.58 6.14 -13.55
C GLU A 79 -2.94 5.94 -14.21
N ALA A 80 -2.94 5.70 -15.53
CA ALA A 80 -4.17 5.42 -16.28
C ALA A 80 -4.85 4.13 -15.80
N LEU A 81 -4.08 3.04 -15.65
CA LEU A 81 -4.59 1.75 -15.19
C LEU A 81 -5.00 1.81 -13.71
N VAL A 82 -4.19 2.46 -12.86
CA VAL A 82 -4.51 2.64 -11.43
C VAL A 82 -5.82 3.42 -11.29
N LYS A 83 -6.02 4.48 -12.08
CA LYS A 83 -7.25 5.25 -12.08
C LYS A 83 -8.45 4.44 -12.55
N GLU A 84 -8.32 3.70 -13.65
CA GLU A 84 -9.39 2.83 -14.16
C GLU A 84 -9.79 1.75 -13.14
N GLY A 85 -8.80 1.07 -12.56
CA GLY A 85 -9.02 0.08 -11.50
C GLY A 85 -9.68 0.70 -10.26
N PHE A 86 -9.28 1.91 -9.87
CA PHE A 86 -9.86 2.64 -8.75
C PHE A 86 -11.34 2.97 -9.00
N GLU A 87 -11.69 3.41 -10.21
CA GLU A 87 -13.08 3.69 -10.59
C GLU A 87 -13.95 2.44 -10.43
N HIS A 88 -13.45 1.27 -10.86
CA HIS A 88 -14.14 -0.01 -10.64
C HIS A 88 -14.26 -0.40 -9.16
N ILE A 89 -13.24 -0.14 -8.31
CA ILE A 89 -13.36 -0.34 -6.85
C ILE A 89 -14.48 0.56 -6.28
N VAL A 90 -14.55 1.83 -6.72
CA VAL A 90 -15.59 2.76 -6.27
C VAL A 90 -16.98 2.30 -6.71
N GLN A 91 -17.13 1.86 -7.95
CA GLN A 91 -18.41 1.33 -8.44
C GLN A 91 -18.81 0.06 -7.68
N GLY A 92 -17.89 -0.88 -7.47
CA GLY A 92 -18.12 -2.07 -6.64
C GLY A 92 -18.58 -1.70 -5.23
N GLN A 93 -17.97 -0.67 -4.61
CA GLN A 93 -18.39 -0.17 -3.30
C GLN A 93 -19.80 0.44 -3.31
N ILE A 94 -20.19 1.13 -4.38
CA ILE A 94 -21.54 1.67 -4.55
C ILE A 94 -22.55 0.53 -4.66
N GLN A 95 -22.29 -0.48 -5.49
CA GLN A 95 -23.18 -1.63 -5.66
C GLN A 95 -23.30 -2.47 -4.38
N ALA A 96 -22.21 -2.63 -3.64
CA ALA A 96 -22.22 -3.31 -2.34
C ALA A 96 -23.13 -2.61 -1.34
N LYS A 97 -23.18 -1.27 -1.34
CA LYS A 97 -24.12 -0.51 -0.49
C LYS A 97 -25.59 -0.73 -0.85
N PHE A 98 -25.88 -1.12 -2.09
CA PHE A 98 -27.22 -1.53 -2.53
C PHE A 98 -27.49 -3.03 -2.32
N GLY A 99 -26.51 -3.79 -1.84
CA GLY A 99 -26.61 -5.24 -1.65
C GLY A 99 -26.62 -6.04 -2.95
N ASP A 100 -26.13 -5.47 -4.06
CA ASP A 100 -26.17 -6.11 -5.38
C ASP A 100 -24.93 -7.01 -5.57
N VAL A 101 -25.07 -8.31 -5.29
CA VAL A 101 -24.00 -9.31 -5.38
C VAL A 101 -23.41 -9.38 -6.79
N GLU A 102 -24.26 -9.41 -7.82
CA GLU A 102 -23.85 -9.62 -9.20
C GLU A 102 -23.05 -8.42 -9.71
N LYS A 103 -23.59 -7.20 -9.55
CA LYS A 103 -22.90 -6.00 -9.99
C LYS A 103 -21.65 -5.71 -9.18
N THR A 104 -21.67 -5.97 -7.86
CA THR A 104 -20.46 -5.85 -7.03
C THR A 104 -19.38 -6.79 -7.55
N THR A 105 -19.71 -8.06 -7.76
CA THR A 105 -18.76 -9.06 -8.27
C THR A 105 -18.20 -8.69 -9.65
N ALA A 106 -19.06 -8.21 -10.56
CA ALA A 106 -18.65 -7.79 -11.90
C ALA A 106 -17.64 -6.64 -11.85
N GLU A 107 -17.90 -5.59 -11.07
CA GLU A 107 -16.99 -4.45 -10.93
C GLU A 107 -15.67 -4.83 -10.25
N LEU A 108 -15.73 -5.67 -9.20
CA LEU A 108 -14.51 -6.13 -8.52
C LEU A 108 -13.63 -7.02 -9.40
N ASN A 109 -14.22 -7.86 -10.25
CA ASN A 109 -13.44 -8.65 -11.21
C ASN A 109 -12.77 -7.79 -12.28
N LYS A 110 -13.41 -6.70 -12.74
CA LYS A 110 -12.77 -5.74 -13.65
C LYS A 110 -11.59 -5.06 -12.97
N ALA A 111 -11.78 -4.55 -11.75
CA ALA A 111 -10.70 -3.96 -10.96
C ALA A 111 -9.53 -4.95 -10.80
N LEU A 112 -9.82 -6.19 -10.41
CA LEU A 112 -8.82 -7.24 -10.20
C LEU A 112 -8.02 -7.53 -11.48
N ALA A 113 -8.68 -7.61 -12.63
CA ALA A 113 -8.03 -7.84 -13.91
C ALA A 113 -7.06 -6.68 -14.26
N ILE A 114 -7.48 -5.44 -14.02
CA ILE A 114 -6.65 -4.25 -14.27
C ILE A 114 -5.43 -4.25 -13.35
N TYR A 115 -5.59 -4.42 -12.04
CA TYR A 115 -4.44 -4.41 -11.11
C TYR A 115 -3.50 -5.59 -11.36
N LYS A 116 -4.00 -6.76 -11.78
CA LYS A 116 -3.15 -7.90 -12.19
C LYS A 116 -2.38 -7.67 -13.51
N SER A 117 -2.78 -6.68 -14.30
CA SER A 117 -2.07 -6.30 -15.53
C SER A 117 -0.91 -5.33 -15.29
N ILE A 118 -0.86 -4.70 -14.12
CA ILE A 118 0.22 -3.82 -13.69
C ILE A 118 1.44 -4.68 -13.34
N LYS A 119 2.58 -4.40 -13.98
CA LYS A 119 3.85 -5.11 -13.81
C LYS A 119 4.81 -4.34 -12.92
#